data_AF-B1Z5J8-F1
#
_entry.id   AF-B1Z5J8-F1
#
_cell.length_a   1.000
_cell.length_b   1.000
_cell.length_c   1.000
_cell.angle_alpha   90.00
_cell.angle_beta   90.00
_cell.angle_gamma   90.00
#
_symmetry.space_group_name_H-M   'P 1'
#
loop_
_entity.id
_entity.type
_entity.pdbx_description
1 polymer ?
#
loop_
_entity_poly.entity_id
_entity_poly.type
_entity_poly.pdbx_seq_one_letter_code
_entity_poly.pdbx_strand_id
1 'polypeptide(L)'
;MKHKRLWFGATGVAIAGLAIAVGIMVRPSIAPIEPPARASFDPQLVRAGARVVALGDCVVCHTAKDGKPFAGGLPLATPFGTIYATNITPDADTGIGRWSRDAFSRALRTGIARDGHPLYPAFPYIHFTRMSDDEITAAYAYLMTREPVQASTPKNDLIFPLNFRPLVAFWNVLFLHEGASTPDPAQSAQWNRGKALVDGLGHCASCHSPLNAIGGEKAGKAFDGGIVDGWEAPPLNTLGHAARPWTQAQLVAYLRTGRASEHGAAAGPMLPVTRDLATVPAEDVEAIAAYILSIQKPAGARPETAGAGRNPTTPAGQRGAALFQASCAQCHGPAAPMQSIGERPTLAFSTAVAADTPRNAIQMMFNGIGWHGEDTLNYMPSYLDQYDDRQIADLAAYIRETYSDRPAWSDVESLAAKLRKEDRTR
;
A
#
# COMPACT_ATOMS: atom_id res chain seq x y z
N MET A 1 -12.69 -0.09 48.19
CA MET A 1 -11.32 -0.61 48.44
C MET A 1 -10.91 -1.77 47.52
N LYS A 2 -11.79 -2.74 47.20
CA LYS A 2 -11.48 -3.85 46.28
C LYS A 2 -11.08 -3.41 44.86
N HIS A 3 -11.80 -2.43 44.28
CA HIS A 3 -11.45 -1.88 42.96
C HIS A 3 -10.07 -1.22 42.94
N LYS A 4 -9.67 -0.47 43.97
CA LYS A 4 -8.32 0.14 44.01
C LYS A 4 -7.20 -0.91 44.00
N ARG A 5 -7.36 -2.03 44.75
CA ARG A 5 -6.39 -3.14 44.73
C ARG A 5 -6.31 -3.86 43.38
N LEU A 6 -7.44 -4.03 42.69
CA LEU A 6 -7.49 -4.58 41.33
C LEU A 6 -6.78 -3.65 40.31
N TRP A 7 -6.97 -2.33 40.43
CA TRP A 7 -6.29 -1.36 39.58
C TRP A 7 -4.77 -1.34 39.82
N PHE A 8 -4.31 -1.34 41.07
CA PHE A 8 -2.87 -1.43 41.37
C PHE A 8 -2.24 -2.74 40.89
N GLY A 9 -2.97 -3.86 40.99
CA GLY A 9 -2.52 -5.15 40.44
C GLY A 9 -2.42 -5.13 38.92
N ALA A 10 -3.43 -4.60 38.22
CA ALA A 10 -3.42 -4.48 36.76
C ALA A 10 -2.32 -3.55 36.26
N THR A 11 -2.10 -2.41 36.92
CA THR A 11 -1.00 -1.50 36.60
C THR A 11 0.36 -2.15 36.83
N GLY A 12 0.53 -2.91 37.93
CA GLY A 12 1.77 -3.65 38.20
C GLY A 12 2.09 -4.69 37.12
N VAL A 13 1.08 -5.45 36.68
CA VAL A 13 1.22 -6.43 35.58
C VAL A 13 1.57 -5.74 34.25
N ALA A 14 0.92 -4.62 33.94
CA ALA A 14 1.21 -3.86 32.72
C ALA A 14 2.65 -3.32 32.71
N ILE A 15 3.12 -2.78 33.84
CA ILE A 15 4.51 -2.29 33.97
C ILE A 15 5.51 -3.44 33.85
N ALA A 16 5.26 -4.58 34.52
CA ALA A 16 6.12 -5.75 34.41
C ALA A 16 6.16 -6.30 32.98
N GLY A 17 5.02 -6.39 32.30
CA GLY A 17 4.93 -6.79 30.90
C GLY A 17 5.70 -5.85 29.96
N LEU A 18 5.58 -4.53 30.17
CA LEU A 18 6.36 -3.56 29.40
C LEU A 18 7.86 -3.67 29.68
N ALA A 19 8.26 -3.85 30.94
CA ALA A 19 9.67 -4.02 31.31
C ALA A 19 10.27 -5.29 30.69
N ILE A 20 9.53 -6.39 30.65
CA ILE A 20 9.92 -7.63 29.98
C ILE A 20 10.04 -7.40 28.47
N ALA A 21 9.04 -6.78 27.84
CA ALA A 21 9.08 -6.49 26.40
C ALA A 21 10.27 -5.60 26.04
N VAL A 22 10.55 -4.55 26.83
CA VAL A 22 11.73 -3.71 26.68
C VAL A 22 13.00 -4.54 26.87
N GLY A 23 13.09 -5.36 27.91
CA GLY A 23 14.25 -6.24 28.15
C GLY A 23 14.51 -7.19 26.98
N ILE A 24 13.46 -7.74 26.36
CA ILE A 24 13.56 -8.61 25.18
C ILE A 24 14.04 -7.83 23.95
N MET A 25 13.64 -6.56 23.80
CA MET A 25 13.87 -5.76 22.59
C MET A 25 15.06 -4.81 22.67
N VAL A 26 15.65 -4.59 23.84
CA VAL A 26 16.91 -3.86 23.97
C VAL A 26 17.98 -4.60 23.19
N ARG A 27 18.58 -3.91 22.22
CA ARG A 27 19.71 -4.40 21.44
C ARG A 27 20.82 -3.35 21.47
N PRO A 28 22.08 -3.77 21.60
CA PRO A 28 23.19 -2.83 21.53
C PRO A 28 23.31 -2.22 20.12
N SER A 29 23.89 -1.02 20.07
CA SER A 29 24.27 -0.41 18.81
C SER A 29 25.29 -1.28 18.07
N ILE A 30 25.10 -1.49 16.78
CA ILE A 30 26.14 -2.07 15.90
C ILE A 30 27.08 -0.93 15.50
N ALA A 31 28.38 -1.17 15.67
CA ALA A 31 29.41 -0.19 15.34
C ALA A 31 29.26 0.26 13.86
N PRO A 32 29.37 1.57 13.58
CA PRO A 32 29.34 2.05 12.20
C PRO A 32 30.54 1.50 11.44
N ILE A 33 30.34 1.21 10.15
CA ILE A 33 31.42 0.87 9.23
C ILE A 33 31.77 2.09 8.38
N GLU A 34 32.93 2.04 7.73
CA GLU A 34 33.20 2.95 6.63
C GLU A 34 32.36 2.51 5.42
N PRO A 35 31.73 3.45 4.67
CA PRO A 35 30.91 3.08 3.54
C PRO A 35 31.71 2.26 2.51
N PRO A 36 31.22 1.07 2.11
CA PRO A 36 31.87 0.26 1.09
C PRO A 36 31.91 1.02 -0.24
N ALA A 37 33.01 0.88 -0.98
CA ALA A 37 33.14 1.46 -2.30
C ALA A 37 32.10 0.87 -3.26
N ARG A 38 31.40 1.68 -4.05
CA ARG A 38 30.35 1.17 -4.97
C ARG A 38 30.84 0.08 -5.91
N ALA A 39 32.09 0.16 -6.34
CA ALA A 39 32.73 -0.81 -7.23
C ALA A 39 33.07 -2.15 -6.55
N SER A 40 32.97 -2.26 -5.21
CA SER A 40 33.22 -3.52 -4.50
C SER A 40 32.04 -4.49 -4.56
N PHE A 41 30.88 -4.06 -5.03
CA PHE A 41 29.69 -4.91 -5.17
C PHE A 41 29.68 -5.59 -6.55
N ASP A 42 29.42 -6.89 -6.56
CA ASP A 42 29.22 -7.66 -7.79
C ASP A 42 28.03 -7.09 -8.59
N PRO A 43 28.22 -6.71 -9.88
CA PRO A 43 27.13 -6.26 -10.74
C PRO A 43 25.95 -7.23 -10.86
N GLN A 44 26.16 -8.55 -10.76
CA GLN A 44 25.06 -9.52 -10.76
C GLN A 44 24.22 -9.40 -9.48
N LEU A 45 24.87 -9.30 -8.33
CA LEU A 45 24.22 -9.09 -7.03
C LEU A 45 23.44 -7.76 -7.01
N VAL A 46 24.02 -6.68 -7.55
CA VAL A 46 23.34 -5.37 -7.65
C VAL A 46 22.08 -5.46 -8.53
N ARG A 47 22.13 -6.21 -9.64
CA ARG A 47 20.95 -6.43 -10.50
C ARG A 47 19.89 -7.28 -9.80
N ALA A 48 20.28 -8.30 -9.04
CA ALA A 48 19.34 -9.05 -8.20
C ALA A 48 18.70 -8.13 -7.15
N GLY A 49 19.48 -7.25 -6.55
CA GLY A 49 19.02 -6.28 -5.56
C GLY A 49 18.03 -5.27 -6.11
N ALA A 50 18.19 -4.83 -7.36
CA ALA A 50 17.22 -3.98 -8.02
C ALA A 50 15.82 -4.63 -8.07
N ARG A 51 15.76 -5.94 -8.34
CA ARG A 51 14.50 -6.71 -8.34
C ARG A 51 13.92 -6.83 -6.95
N VAL A 52 14.74 -7.11 -5.94
CA VAL A 52 14.29 -7.20 -4.54
C VAL A 52 13.72 -5.86 -4.05
N VAL A 53 14.40 -4.76 -4.35
CA VAL A 53 13.98 -3.42 -3.93
C VAL A 53 12.70 -2.98 -4.65
N ALA A 54 12.50 -3.37 -5.91
CA ALA A 54 11.24 -3.16 -6.63
C ALA A 54 10.10 -4.03 -6.08
N LEU A 55 10.33 -5.33 -5.85
CA LEU A 55 9.33 -6.21 -5.22
C LEU A 55 8.93 -5.75 -3.81
N GLY A 56 9.87 -5.15 -3.07
CA GLY A 56 9.64 -4.58 -1.74
C GLY A 56 9.03 -3.17 -1.75
N ASP A 57 8.81 -2.58 -2.93
CA ASP A 57 8.25 -1.25 -3.14
C ASP A 57 9.00 -0.14 -2.36
N CYS A 58 10.32 -0.31 -2.15
CA CYS A 58 11.04 0.54 -1.20
C CYS A 58 11.12 2.00 -1.66
N VAL A 59 11.17 2.24 -2.97
CA VAL A 59 11.28 3.59 -3.55
C VAL A 59 10.03 4.41 -3.28
N VAL A 60 8.86 3.77 -3.20
CA VAL A 60 7.56 4.43 -2.98
C VAL A 60 7.51 5.06 -1.60
N CYS A 61 7.93 4.33 -0.57
CA CYS A 61 8.00 4.87 0.78
C CYS A 61 9.20 5.81 0.98
N HIS A 62 10.37 5.46 0.45
CA HIS A 62 11.61 6.19 0.73
C HIS A 62 11.89 7.36 -0.25
N THR A 63 10.87 7.93 -0.88
CA THR A 63 11.03 9.10 -1.76
C THR A 63 9.91 10.11 -1.51
N ALA A 64 10.25 11.30 -1.04
CA ALA A 64 9.28 12.39 -0.92
C ALA A 64 8.77 12.85 -2.31
N LYS A 65 7.61 13.52 -2.33
CA LYS A 65 7.13 14.22 -3.52
C LYS A 65 8.21 15.20 -4.01
N ASP A 66 8.54 15.12 -5.30
CA ASP A 66 9.62 15.89 -5.96
C ASP A 66 11.03 15.67 -5.34
N GLY A 67 11.18 14.64 -4.49
CA GLY A 67 12.44 14.28 -3.84
C GLY A 67 13.34 13.41 -4.71
N LYS A 68 14.60 13.25 -4.29
CA LYS A 68 15.52 12.30 -4.91
C LYS A 68 15.16 10.87 -4.49
N PRO A 69 15.27 9.87 -5.39
CA PRO A 69 14.98 8.47 -5.07
C PRO A 69 15.71 8.00 -3.82
N PHE A 70 15.00 7.31 -2.92
CA PHE A 70 15.51 6.72 -1.67
C PHE A 70 15.98 7.71 -0.59
N ALA A 71 15.88 9.02 -0.82
CA ALA A 71 16.32 10.05 0.13
C ALA A 71 15.37 10.27 1.33
N GLY A 72 14.26 9.53 1.39
CA GLY A 72 13.27 9.62 2.46
C GLY A 72 12.41 10.88 2.39
N GLY A 73 11.81 11.22 3.52
CA GLY A 73 11.05 12.45 3.73
C GLY A 73 9.57 12.38 3.37
N LEU A 74 9.09 11.25 2.82
CA LEU A 74 7.67 11.05 2.56
C LEU A 74 6.87 11.04 3.88
N PRO A 75 5.82 11.87 4.02
CA PRO A 75 4.90 11.80 5.15
C PRO A 75 3.93 10.63 4.99
N LEU A 76 3.91 9.74 5.98
CA LEU A 76 2.95 8.65 6.13
C LEU A 76 1.94 9.06 7.21
N ALA A 77 0.77 9.50 6.78
CA ALA A 77 -0.31 9.92 7.67
C ALA A 77 -0.98 8.69 8.30
N THR A 78 -0.87 8.56 9.62
CA THR A 78 -1.52 7.49 10.38
C THR A 78 -2.60 8.06 11.31
N PRO A 79 -3.52 7.22 11.84
CA PRO A 79 -4.43 7.65 12.90
C PRO A 79 -3.74 8.16 14.17
N PHE A 80 -2.43 7.94 14.31
CA PHE A 80 -1.62 8.27 15.47
C PHE A 80 -0.71 9.50 15.25
N GLY A 81 -0.80 10.14 14.08
CA GLY A 81 0.09 11.21 13.65
C GLY A 81 0.89 10.82 12.41
N THR A 82 1.93 11.59 12.08
CA THR A 82 2.70 11.45 10.85
C THR A 82 4.05 10.79 11.12
N ILE A 83 4.33 9.72 10.39
CA ILE A 83 5.65 9.09 10.35
C ILE A 83 6.35 9.57 9.08
N TYR A 84 7.64 9.89 9.16
CA TYR A 84 8.41 10.26 7.96
C TYR A 84 9.35 9.12 7.58
N ALA A 85 9.32 8.73 6.30
CA ALA A 85 10.24 7.74 5.78
C ALA A 85 11.69 8.23 5.89
N THR A 86 12.62 7.33 6.20
CA THR A 86 14.03 7.66 6.40
C THR A 86 14.80 7.71 5.08
N ASN A 87 15.95 8.36 5.06
CA ASN A 87 16.89 8.27 3.94
C ASN A 87 17.61 6.90 3.97
N ILE A 88 17.51 6.14 2.88
CA ILE A 88 18.16 4.82 2.72
C ILE A 88 19.21 4.81 1.59
N THR A 89 19.66 5.99 1.16
CA THR A 89 20.82 6.12 0.25
C THR A 89 22.13 5.78 0.97
N PRO A 90 23.24 5.54 0.25
CA PRO A 90 24.54 5.27 0.87
C PRO A 90 25.22 6.51 1.45
N ASP A 91 24.49 7.61 1.65
CA ASP A 91 25.02 8.78 2.36
C ASP A 91 25.47 8.41 3.78
N ALA A 92 26.67 8.85 4.15
CA ALA A 92 27.34 8.40 5.38
C ALA A 92 26.73 9.03 6.65
N ASP A 93 26.16 10.23 6.52
CA ASP A 93 25.73 11.04 7.67
C ASP A 93 24.22 10.96 7.89
N THR A 94 23.46 10.96 6.80
CA THR A 94 21.99 11.03 6.83
C THR A 94 21.31 9.76 6.31
N GLY A 95 22.04 8.92 5.57
CA GLY A 95 21.55 7.66 5.00
C GLY A 95 22.03 6.40 5.76
N ILE A 96 22.06 5.28 5.03
CA ILE A 96 22.54 3.99 5.54
C ILE A 96 24.02 3.74 5.22
N GLY A 97 24.77 4.73 4.73
CA GLY A 97 26.15 4.57 4.27
C GLY A 97 27.08 3.92 5.29
N ARG A 98 26.87 4.19 6.58
CA ARG A 98 27.66 3.63 7.71
C ARG A 98 27.06 2.38 8.34
N TRP A 99 26.01 1.81 7.75
CA TRP A 99 25.37 0.59 8.27
C TRP A 99 26.08 -0.62 7.68
N SER A 100 26.40 -1.62 8.50
CA SER A 100 26.80 -2.93 7.98
C SER A 100 25.60 -3.67 7.40
N ARG A 101 25.85 -4.68 6.56
CA ARG A 101 24.81 -5.61 6.10
C ARG A 101 24.04 -6.22 7.27
N ASP A 102 24.72 -6.52 8.38
CA ASP A 102 24.07 -7.11 9.56
C ASP A 102 23.15 -6.11 10.29
N ALA A 103 23.53 -4.82 10.33
CA ALA A 103 22.64 -3.77 10.84
C ALA A 103 21.41 -3.58 9.95
N PHE A 104 21.59 -3.63 8.62
CA PHE A 104 20.50 -3.59 7.65
C PHE A 104 19.57 -4.80 7.78
N SER A 105 20.13 -6.01 7.86
CA SER A 105 19.39 -7.25 8.11
C SER A 105 18.61 -7.20 9.41
N ARG A 106 19.21 -6.70 10.49
CA ARG A 106 18.51 -6.53 11.78
C ARG A 106 17.32 -5.59 11.67
N ALA A 107 17.45 -4.49 10.95
CA ALA A 107 16.33 -3.56 10.75
C ALA A 107 15.18 -4.25 10.00
N LEU A 108 15.46 -4.95 8.90
CA LEU A 108 14.45 -5.66 8.11
C LEU A 108 13.79 -6.80 8.87
N ARG A 109 14.57 -7.59 9.64
CA ARG A 109 14.05 -8.79 10.31
C ARG A 109 13.38 -8.50 11.64
N THR A 110 13.88 -7.52 12.39
CA THR A 110 13.49 -7.32 13.79
C THR A 110 12.90 -5.96 14.08
N GLY A 111 12.89 -5.05 13.10
CA GLY A 111 12.43 -3.68 13.31
C GLY A 111 13.32 -2.91 14.28
N ILE A 112 14.64 -3.17 14.29
CA ILE A 112 15.59 -2.51 15.19
C ILE A 112 16.69 -1.85 14.37
N ALA A 113 16.82 -0.53 14.51
CA ALA A 113 17.80 0.28 13.79
C ALA A 113 19.25 -0.04 14.21
N ARG A 114 20.24 0.45 13.47
CA ARG A 114 21.67 0.24 13.77
C ARG A 114 22.07 0.67 15.18
N ASP A 115 21.55 1.80 15.66
CA ASP A 115 21.83 2.33 17.00
C ASP A 115 21.08 1.59 18.14
N GLY A 116 20.19 0.67 17.80
CA GLY A 116 19.45 -0.17 18.75
C GLY A 116 18.02 0.31 19.06
N HIS A 117 17.55 1.43 18.52
CA HIS A 117 16.17 1.85 18.76
C HIS A 117 15.15 1.04 17.92
N PRO A 118 13.94 0.77 18.46
CA PRO A 118 12.85 0.16 17.70
C PRO A 118 12.33 1.08 16.60
N LEU A 119 12.13 0.54 15.40
CA LEU A 119 11.51 1.18 14.26
C LEU A 119 9.98 1.07 14.37
N TYR A 120 9.26 2.08 13.89
CA TYR A 120 7.80 2.03 13.90
C TYR A 120 7.27 1.01 12.88
N PRO A 121 6.17 0.29 13.19
CA PRO A 121 5.59 -0.75 12.32
C PRO A 121 5.14 -0.30 10.92
N ALA A 122 5.08 1.01 10.66
CA ALA A 122 4.90 1.52 9.30
C ALA A 122 6.01 1.04 8.35
N PHE A 123 7.19 0.71 8.89
CA PHE A 123 8.16 -0.11 8.19
C PHE A 123 7.74 -1.58 8.31
N PRO A 124 7.43 -2.31 7.22
CA PRO A 124 6.77 -3.62 7.27
C PRO A 124 7.73 -4.77 7.63
N TYR A 125 8.53 -4.62 8.69
CA TYR A 125 9.49 -5.63 9.15
C TYR A 125 8.82 -6.94 9.59
N ILE A 126 7.54 -6.90 9.98
CA ILE A 126 6.75 -8.12 10.26
C ILE A 126 6.52 -9.00 9.02
N HIS A 127 6.74 -8.45 7.83
CA HIS A 127 6.76 -9.17 6.56
C HIS A 127 8.18 -9.41 6.07
N PHE A 128 9.05 -8.39 6.12
CA PHE A 128 10.45 -8.52 5.70
C PHE A 128 11.27 -9.52 6.52
N THR A 129 10.83 -9.88 7.72
CA THR A 129 11.43 -11.01 8.45
C THR A 129 11.43 -12.32 7.65
N ARG A 130 10.57 -12.47 6.65
CA ARG A 130 10.48 -13.66 5.79
C ARG A 130 11.49 -13.66 4.63
N MET A 131 12.17 -12.53 4.37
CA MET A 131 13.19 -12.44 3.33
C MET A 131 14.32 -13.43 3.60
N SER A 132 14.87 -14.01 2.54
CA SER A 132 16.09 -14.80 2.59
C SER A 132 17.33 -13.91 2.81
N ASP A 133 18.43 -14.51 3.28
CA ASP A 133 19.69 -13.77 3.44
C ASP A 133 20.24 -13.28 2.10
N ASP A 134 20.00 -14.01 1.00
CA ASP A 134 20.39 -13.62 -0.34
C ASP A 134 19.61 -12.38 -0.81
N GLU A 135 18.30 -12.33 -0.57
CA GLU A 135 17.47 -11.15 -0.87
C GLU A 135 17.92 -9.92 -0.08
N ILE A 136 18.18 -10.06 1.22
CA ILE A 136 18.68 -8.97 2.07
C ILE A 136 20.06 -8.49 1.59
N THR A 137 20.95 -9.42 1.24
CA THR A 137 22.30 -9.10 0.75
C THR A 137 22.24 -8.38 -0.59
N ALA A 138 21.37 -8.83 -1.49
CA ALA A 138 21.15 -8.20 -2.79
C ALA A 138 20.55 -6.79 -2.63
N ALA A 139 19.51 -6.63 -1.82
CA ALA A 139 18.90 -5.32 -1.54
C ALA A 139 19.91 -4.33 -0.96
N TYR A 140 20.70 -4.77 0.03
CA TYR A 140 21.78 -3.97 0.60
C TYR A 140 22.80 -3.53 -0.48
N ALA A 141 23.27 -4.46 -1.31
CA ALA A 141 24.20 -4.13 -2.39
C ALA A 141 23.63 -3.11 -3.39
N TYR A 142 22.35 -3.26 -3.78
CA TYR A 142 21.70 -2.31 -4.68
C TYR A 142 21.57 -0.91 -4.06
N LEU A 143 21.09 -0.82 -2.82
CA LEU A 143 20.97 0.46 -2.12
C LEU A 143 22.34 1.13 -1.94
N MET A 144 23.36 0.37 -1.56
CA MET A 144 24.71 0.89 -1.34
C MET A 144 25.43 1.36 -2.61
N THR A 145 24.88 1.06 -3.79
CA THR A 145 25.38 1.56 -5.09
C THR A 145 24.59 2.74 -5.65
N ARG A 146 23.51 3.17 -4.99
CA ARG A 146 22.74 4.35 -5.42
C ARG A 146 23.55 5.64 -5.27
N GLU A 147 23.04 6.73 -5.83
CA GLU A 147 23.58 8.06 -5.55
C GLU A 147 23.36 8.38 -4.04
N PRO A 148 24.43 8.69 -3.27
CA PRO A 148 24.32 9.22 -1.93
C PRO A 148 23.61 10.57 -2.01
N VAL A 149 22.58 10.73 -1.19
CA VAL A 149 21.89 11.99 -1.07
C VAL A 149 21.96 12.39 0.38
N GLN A 150 22.60 13.53 0.65
CA GLN A 150 22.57 14.11 1.99
C GLN A 150 21.20 14.76 2.21
N ALA A 151 20.33 14.08 2.95
CA ALA A 151 18.98 14.50 3.23
C ALA A 151 18.57 14.09 4.65
N SER A 152 18.42 15.09 5.53
CA SER A 152 17.85 14.88 6.85
C SER A 152 16.32 14.92 6.76
N THR A 153 15.67 13.83 7.12
CA THR A 153 14.21 13.72 7.07
C THR A 153 13.59 14.35 8.31
N PRO A 154 12.35 14.87 8.24
CA PRO A 154 11.64 15.35 9.42
C PRO A 154 11.52 14.27 10.49
N LYS A 155 11.41 14.67 11.76
CA LYS A 155 11.14 13.74 12.86
C LYS A 155 9.67 13.34 12.83
N ASN A 156 9.37 12.11 13.24
CA ASN A 156 7.99 11.66 13.41
C ASN A 156 7.21 12.58 14.36
N ASP A 157 6.00 12.94 13.96
CA ASP A 157 5.07 13.75 14.73
C ASP A 157 3.89 12.86 15.16
N LEU A 158 4.08 12.16 16.29
CA LEU A 158 3.12 11.19 16.83
C LEU A 158 2.50 11.69 18.13
N ILE A 159 1.23 11.39 18.34
CA ILE A 159 0.51 11.74 19.56
C ILE A 159 1.12 11.02 20.78
N PHE A 160 1.16 11.70 21.93
CA PHE A 160 1.54 11.06 23.18
C PHE A 160 0.47 10.03 23.61
N PRO A 161 0.84 8.82 24.10
CA PRO A 161 2.21 8.34 24.38
C PRO A 161 2.87 7.54 23.24
N LEU A 162 2.30 7.50 22.04
CA LEU A 162 2.83 6.69 20.91
C LEU A 162 4.15 7.23 20.33
N ASN A 163 4.50 8.47 20.64
CA ASN A 163 5.85 9.00 20.46
C ASN A 163 6.91 8.36 21.39
N PHE A 164 6.49 7.63 22.44
CA PHE A 164 7.40 6.92 23.35
C PHE A 164 7.77 5.54 22.80
N ARG A 165 8.91 5.48 22.11
CA ARG A 165 9.44 4.29 21.41
C ARG A 165 9.43 2.97 22.20
N PRO A 166 9.64 2.92 23.53
CA PRO A 166 9.55 1.66 24.26
C PRO A 166 8.19 0.94 24.15
N LEU A 167 7.09 1.64 23.84
CA LEU A 167 5.79 1.00 23.59
C LEU A 167 5.80 0.13 22.33
N VAL A 168 6.69 0.42 21.37
CA VAL A 168 6.87 -0.40 20.16
C VAL A 168 7.44 -1.77 20.52
N ALA A 169 8.23 -1.89 21.60
CA ALA A 169 8.73 -3.19 22.05
C ALA A 169 7.58 -4.13 22.43
N PHE A 170 6.56 -3.60 23.12
CA PHE A 170 5.36 -4.37 23.44
C PHE A 170 4.58 -4.75 22.17
N TRP A 171 4.47 -3.84 21.20
CA TRP A 171 3.85 -4.13 19.90
C TRP A 171 4.60 -5.26 19.17
N ASN A 172 5.94 -5.23 19.14
CA ASN A 172 6.74 -6.26 18.47
C ASN A 172 6.52 -7.65 19.08
N VAL A 173 6.42 -7.75 20.41
CA VAL A 173 6.12 -9.04 21.08
C VAL A 173 4.77 -9.63 20.63
N LEU A 174 3.81 -8.79 20.23
CA LEU A 174 2.48 -9.25 19.80
C LEU A 174 2.40 -9.60 18.31
N PHE A 175 3.14 -8.90 17.45
CA PHE A 175 2.93 -8.98 16.00
C PHE A 175 4.14 -9.47 15.20
N LEU A 176 5.36 -9.33 15.74
CA LEU A 176 6.57 -9.81 15.06
C LEU A 176 6.73 -11.32 15.28
N HIS A 177 6.50 -12.09 14.21
CA HIS A 177 6.75 -13.52 14.17
C HIS A 177 7.93 -13.78 13.24
N GLU A 178 9.12 -13.90 13.84
CA GLU A 178 10.36 -14.06 13.09
C GLU A 178 10.43 -15.42 12.37
N GLY A 179 10.96 -15.42 11.14
CA GLY A 179 11.30 -16.63 10.41
C GLY A 179 11.10 -16.51 8.91
N ALA A 180 11.97 -17.19 8.15
CA ALA A 180 11.80 -17.36 6.71
C ALA A 180 10.54 -18.19 6.39
N SER A 181 9.94 -17.94 5.24
CA SER A 181 8.83 -18.76 4.77
C SER A 181 9.33 -20.16 4.41
N THR A 182 8.81 -21.19 5.08
CA THR A 182 9.05 -22.59 4.71
C THR A 182 8.15 -22.96 3.54
N PRO A 183 8.68 -23.49 2.42
CA PRO A 183 7.86 -23.99 1.33
C PRO A 183 6.92 -25.11 1.79
N ASP A 184 5.67 -25.08 1.34
CA ASP A 184 4.71 -26.15 1.53
C ASP A 184 4.97 -27.26 0.48
N PRO A 185 5.34 -28.48 0.89
CA PRO A 185 5.65 -29.57 -0.03
C PRO A 185 4.43 -30.08 -0.80
N ALA A 186 3.21 -29.77 -0.36
CA ALA A 186 1.98 -30.12 -1.06
C ALA A 186 1.63 -29.14 -2.20
N GLN A 187 2.37 -28.03 -2.30
CA GLN A 187 2.09 -26.95 -3.25
C GLN A 187 3.15 -26.87 -4.34
N SER A 188 2.78 -26.30 -5.49
CA SER A 188 3.72 -26.10 -6.59
C SER A 188 4.82 -25.10 -6.24
N ALA A 189 5.95 -25.14 -6.96
CA ALA A 189 7.01 -24.15 -6.81
C ALA A 189 6.51 -22.72 -7.08
N GLN A 190 5.65 -22.55 -8.09
CA GLN A 190 5.03 -21.26 -8.42
C GLN A 190 4.16 -20.74 -7.27
N TRP A 191 3.35 -21.61 -6.66
CA TRP A 191 2.52 -21.24 -5.52
C TRP A 191 3.37 -20.81 -4.31
N ASN A 192 4.41 -21.60 -3.99
CA ASN A 192 5.33 -21.29 -2.89
C ASN A 192 6.09 -19.98 -3.12
N ARG A 193 6.51 -19.71 -4.36
CA ARG A 193 7.11 -18.42 -4.75
C ARG A 193 6.11 -17.27 -4.54
N GLY A 194 4.87 -17.45 -5.00
CA GLY A 194 3.81 -16.46 -4.85
C GLY A 194 3.51 -16.14 -3.39
N LYS A 195 3.39 -17.18 -2.55
CA LYS A 195 3.21 -17.02 -1.11
C LYS A 195 4.36 -16.25 -0.47
N ALA A 196 5.61 -16.60 -0.79
CA ALA A 196 6.79 -15.93 -0.23
C ALA A 196 6.84 -14.45 -0.61
N LEU A 197 6.45 -14.11 -1.84
CA LEU A 197 6.36 -12.73 -2.29
C LEU A 197 5.20 -11.99 -1.61
N VAL A 198 4.01 -12.55 -1.58
CA VAL A 198 2.81 -11.87 -1.04
C VAL A 198 2.88 -11.68 0.48
N ASP A 199 3.31 -12.70 1.23
CA ASP A 199 3.36 -12.62 2.69
C ASP A 199 4.65 -11.97 3.21
N GLY A 200 5.70 -11.97 2.40
CA GLY A 200 7.04 -11.49 2.73
C GLY A 200 7.34 -10.17 2.02
N LEU A 201 8.16 -10.24 0.98
CA LEU A 201 8.77 -9.07 0.36
C LEU A 201 7.74 -8.04 -0.18
N GLY A 202 6.67 -8.51 -0.81
CA GLY A 202 5.60 -7.64 -1.33
C GLY A 202 4.60 -7.16 -0.27
N HIS A 203 4.70 -7.64 0.98
CA HIS A 203 3.94 -7.20 2.17
C HIS A 203 2.45 -6.89 1.92
N CYS A 204 1.78 -7.64 1.02
CA CYS A 204 0.50 -7.21 0.47
C CYS A 204 -0.59 -7.08 1.54
N ALA A 205 -0.47 -7.88 2.61
CA ALA A 205 -1.37 -7.84 3.76
C ALA A 205 -1.31 -6.50 4.53
N SER A 206 -0.19 -5.77 4.48
CA SER A 206 -0.04 -4.46 5.15
C SER A 206 -1.05 -3.43 4.62
N CYS A 207 -1.44 -3.54 3.35
CA CYS A 207 -2.46 -2.68 2.74
C CYS A 207 -3.83 -3.36 2.62
N HIS A 208 -3.84 -4.66 2.33
CA HIS A 208 -5.04 -5.42 2.03
C HIS A 208 -5.63 -6.16 3.24
N SER A 209 -5.23 -5.84 4.47
CA SER A 209 -5.83 -6.38 5.69
C SER A 209 -6.30 -5.27 6.63
N PRO A 210 -7.39 -5.48 7.39
CA PRO A 210 -7.86 -4.47 8.31
C PRO A 210 -6.93 -4.40 9.52
N LEU A 211 -6.59 -3.18 9.92
CA LEU A 211 -5.80 -2.93 11.13
C LEU A 211 -6.69 -2.91 12.38
N ASN A 212 -6.13 -3.30 13.52
CA ASN A 212 -6.72 -3.17 14.83
C ASN A 212 -6.45 -1.77 15.42
N ALA A 213 -7.00 -1.49 16.61
CA ALA A 213 -6.92 -0.17 17.25
C ALA A 213 -5.49 0.29 17.61
N ILE A 214 -4.51 -0.61 17.62
CA ILE A 214 -3.09 -0.30 17.88
C ILE A 214 -2.22 -0.45 16.62
N GLY A 215 -2.84 -0.45 15.44
CA GLY A 215 -2.15 -0.43 14.14
C GLY A 215 -1.55 -1.76 13.71
N GLY A 216 -1.85 -2.88 14.37
CA GLY A 216 -1.46 -4.21 13.91
C GLY A 216 -2.52 -4.85 13.01
N GLU A 217 -2.12 -5.76 12.12
CA GLU A 217 -3.08 -6.52 11.32
C GLU A 217 -4.04 -7.31 12.22
N LYS A 218 -5.33 -7.32 11.86
CA LYS A 218 -6.35 -8.02 12.66
C LYS A 218 -6.26 -9.53 12.42
N ALA A 219 -6.01 -10.26 13.50
CA ALA A 219 -5.92 -11.72 13.47
C ALA A 219 -7.17 -12.37 12.83
N GLY A 220 -6.94 -13.35 11.95
CA GLY A 220 -8.00 -14.07 11.23
C GLY A 220 -8.72 -13.27 10.13
N LYS A 221 -8.22 -12.08 9.80
CA LYS A 221 -8.79 -11.18 8.78
C LYS A 221 -7.77 -10.82 7.67
N ALA A 222 -6.72 -11.62 7.52
CA ALA A 222 -5.73 -11.43 6.47
C ALA A 222 -6.41 -11.35 5.10
N PHE A 223 -6.05 -10.32 4.32
CA PHE A 223 -6.54 -10.07 2.97
C PHE A 223 -8.03 -9.67 2.85
N ASP A 224 -8.69 -9.27 3.94
CA ASP A 224 -10.10 -8.81 3.95
C ASP A 224 -10.30 -7.37 3.45
N GLY A 225 -9.25 -6.74 2.91
CA GLY A 225 -9.23 -5.34 2.49
C GLY A 225 -8.79 -4.41 3.61
N GLY A 226 -8.59 -3.13 3.29
CA GLY A 226 -8.06 -2.15 4.23
C GLY A 226 -8.29 -0.72 3.79
N ILE A 227 -7.92 0.23 4.64
CA ILE A 227 -7.87 1.66 4.29
C ILE A 227 -6.42 2.11 4.39
N VAL A 228 -5.85 2.59 3.28
CA VAL A 228 -4.48 3.10 3.20
C VAL A 228 -4.51 4.44 2.49
N ASP A 229 -3.92 5.47 3.09
CA ASP A 229 -3.92 6.84 2.57
C ASP A 229 -5.31 7.29 2.11
N GLY A 230 -6.37 6.94 2.85
CA GLY A 230 -7.74 7.34 2.56
C GLY A 230 -8.38 6.62 1.37
N TRP A 231 -7.64 5.74 0.69
CA TRP A 231 -8.13 4.79 -0.32
C TRP A 231 -8.58 3.48 0.34
N GLU A 232 -9.56 2.83 -0.27
CA GLU A 232 -9.98 1.47 0.09
C GLU A 232 -9.17 0.46 -0.73
N ALA A 233 -8.32 -0.30 -0.06
CA ALA A 233 -7.65 -1.46 -0.63
C ALA A 233 -8.66 -2.62 -0.67
N PRO A 234 -9.00 -3.17 -1.85
CA PRO A 234 -10.00 -4.22 -1.94
C PRO A 234 -9.52 -5.52 -1.28
N PRO A 235 -10.42 -6.38 -0.79
CA PRO A 235 -10.06 -7.72 -0.33
C PRO A 235 -9.41 -8.54 -1.45
N LEU A 236 -8.23 -9.13 -1.18
CA LEU A 236 -7.56 -10.01 -2.13
C LEU A 236 -8.12 -11.44 -2.09
N ASN A 237 -8.78 -11.82 -0.99
CA ASN A 237 -9.34 -13.15 -0.78
C ASN A 237 -10.80 -13.30 -1.28
N THR A 238 -11.31 -12.35 -2.06
CA THR A 238 -12.64 -12.46 -2.70
C THR A 238 -12.65 -12.10 -4.19
N LEU A 239 -11.48 -11.88 -4.81
CA LEU A 239 -11.34 -11.54 -6.23
C LEU A 239 -11.96 -12.59 -7.16
N GLY A 240 -11.82 -13.88 -6.84
CA GLY A 240 -12.38 -15.00 -7.61
C GLY A 240 -13.91 -15.11 -7.51
N HIS A 241 -14.54 -14.33 -6.62
CA HIS A 241 -15.99 -14.30 -6.43
C HIS A 241 -16.56 -12.88 -6.45
N ALA A 242 -15.80 -11.92 -6.99
CA ALA A 242 -16.32 -10.59 -7.26
C ALA A 242 -17.47 -10.68 -8.29
N ALA A 243 -18.26 -9.62 -8.41
CA ALA A 243 -19.37 -9.57 -9.38
C ALA A 243 -18.91 -9.88 -10.81
N ARG A 244 -17.66 -9.54 -11.12
CA ARG A 244 -16.89 -10.12 -12.23
C ARG A 244 -15.68 -10.82 -11.63
N PRO A 245 -15.62 -12.15 -11.63
CA PRO A 245 -14.48 -12.90 -11.12
C PRO A 245 -13.18 -12.54 -11.85
N TRP A 246 -12.12 -12.30 -11.10
CA TRP A 246 -10.80 -12.06 -11.68
C TRP A 246 -10.21 -13.36 -12.23
N THR A 247 -9.74 -13.32 -13.47
CA THR A 247 -8.87 -14.37 -14.01
C THR A 247 -7.41 -14.11 -13.66
N GLN A 248 -6.57 -15.16 -13.70
CA GLN A 248 -5.13 -15.00 -13.50
C GLN A 248 -4.52 -14.06 -14.53
N ALA A 249 -4.93 -14.16 -15.80
CA ALA A 249 -4.45 -13.31 -16.87
C ALA A 249 -4.78 -11.82 -16.60
N GLN A 250 -6.00 -11.52 -16.15
CA GLN A 250 -6.39 -10.15 -15.76
C GLN A 250 -5.58 -9.64 -14.57
N LEU A 251 -5.37 -10.47 -13.54
CA LEU A 251 -4.60 -10.05 -12.37
C LEU A 251 -3.13 -9.81 -12.71
N VAL A 252 -2.52 -10.65 -13.55
CA VAL A 252 -1.16 -10.43 -14.07
C VAL A 252 -1.10 -9.15 -14.89
N ALA A 253 -2.06 -8.93 -15.79
CA ALA A 253 -2.13 -7.70 -16.58
C ALA A 253 -2.24 -6.46 -15.68
N TYR A 254 -3.08 -6.51 -14.64
CA TYR A 254 -3.24 -5.42 -13.69
C TYR A 254 -1.95 -5.13 -12.92
N LEU A 255 -1.31 -6.17 -12.38
CA LEU A 255 -0.07 -6.00 -11.60
C LEU A 255 1.11 -5.53 -12.47
N ARG A 256 1.12 -5.79 -13.78
CA ARG A 256 2.18 -5.34 -14.69
C ARG A 256 1.92 -4.00 -15.38
N THR A 257 0.65 -3.60 -15.53
CA THR A 257 0.29 -2.44 -16.37
C THR A 257 -0.55 -1.40 -15.64
N GLY A 258 -1.00 -1.72 -14.43
CA GLY A 258 -1.99 -0.95 -13.71
C GLY A 258 -3.39 -1.02 -14.33
N ARG A 259 -3.68 -1.97 -15.24
CA ARG A 259 -4.98 -2.08 -15.91
C ARG A 259 -5.43 -3.53 -16.05
N ALA A 260 -6.72 -3.78 -15.87
CA ALA A 260 -7.34 -5.02 -16.26
C ALA A 260 -8.66 -4.78 -16.99
N SER A 261 -8.88 -5.57 -18.03
CA SER A 261 -10.19 -5.67 -18.66
C SER A 261 -11.24 -5.99 -17.59
N GLU A 262 -12.40 -5.34 -17.69
CA GLU A 262 -13.54 -5.58 -16.81
C GLU A 262 -13.37 -5.19 -15.32
N HIS A 263 -12.27 -4.53 -14.93
CA HIS A 263 -12.04 -4.12 -13.53
C HIS A 263 -11.60 -2.66 -13.34
N GLY A 264 -10.91 -2.08 -14.33
CA GLY A 264 -10.46 -0.69 -14.31
C GLY A 264 -8.93 -0.52 -14.22
N ALA A 265 -8.52 0.64 -13.72
CA ALA A 265 -7.11 1.04 -13.62
C ALA A 265 -6.67 1.27 -12.16
N ALA A 266 -5.39 1.06 -11.88
CA ALA A 266 -4.75 1.38 -10.62
C ALA A 266 -4.62 2.90 -10.43
N ALA A 267 -4.82 3.34 -9.19
CA ALA A 267 -4.64 4.72 -8.76
C ALA A 267 -4.23 4.74 -7.28
N GLY A 268 -3.94 5.94 -6.77
CA GLY A 268 -3.54 6.10 -5.37
C GLY A 268 -2.31 5.25 -5.02
N PRO A 269 -2.27 4.66 -3.81
CA PRO A 269 -1.14 3.85 -3.34
C PRO A 269 -0.84 2.61 -4.18
N MET A 270 -1.82 2.05 -4.90
CA MET A 270 -1.60 0.83 -5.69
C MET A 270 -0.92 1.11 -7.04
N LEU A 271 -1.06 2.32 -7.59
CA LEU A 271 -0.47 2.67 -8.87
C LEU A 271 1.06 2.51 -8.90
N PRO A 272 1.84 3.07 -7.97
CA PRO A 272 3.29 2.89 -7.99
C PRO A 272 3.70 1.43 -7.76
N VAL A 273 2.96 0.66 -6.94
CA VAL A 273 3.19 -0.79 -6.78
C VAL A 273 3.11 -1.52 -8.12
N THR A 274 2.10 -1.23 -8.95
CA THR A 274 2.00 -1.85 -10.29
C THR A 274 3.14 -1.44 -11.22
N ARG A 275 3.74 -0.26 -11.03
CA ARG A 275 4.90 0.19 -11.81
C ARG A 275 6.16 -0.55 -11.39
N ASP A 276 6.39 -0.71 -10.10
CA ASP A 276 7.55 -1.46 -9.60
C ASP A 276 7.44 -2.94 -10.00
N LEU A 277 6.26 -3.54 -9.89
CA LEU A 277 5.99 -4.90 -10.38
C LEU A 277 6.09 -5.04 -11.92
N ALA A 278 5.92 -3.97 -12.69
CA ALA A 278 6.17 -4.00 -14.13
C ALA A 278 7.66 -4.23 -14.48
N THR A 279 8.57 -3.86 -13.56
CA THR A 279 10.02 -3.95 -13.77
C THR A 279 10.64 -5.29 -13.38
N VAL A 280 9.89 -6.13 -12.67
CA VAL A 280 10.36 -7.45 -12.21
C VAL A 280 10.04 -8.52 -13.25
N PRO A 281 10.70 -9.70 -13.17
CA PRO A 281 10.42 -10.80 -14.08
C PRO A 281 8.94 -11.22 -14.05
N ALA A 282 8.39 -11.61 -15.21
CA ALA A 282 6.97 -11.92 -15.34
C ALA A 282 6.54 -13.10 -14.45
N GLU A 283 7.43 -14.06 -14.26
CA GLU A 283 7.22 -15.23 -13.42
C GLU A 283 6.91 -14.88 -11.96
N ASP A 284 7.48 -13.79 -11.43
CA ASP A 284 7.22 -13.34 -10.06
C ASP A 284 5.78 -12.79 -9.95
N VAL A 285 5.33 -12.03 -10.96
CA VAL A 285 3.96 -11.49 -11.00
C VAL A 285 2.94 -12.60 -11.23
N GLU A 286 3.25 -13.58 -12.07
CA GLU A 286 2.43 -14.78 -12.28
C GLU A 286 2.29 -15.61 -11.01
N ALA A 287 3.38 -15.77 -10.25
CA ALA A 287 3.39 -16.44 -8.96
C ALA A 287 2.52 -15.70 -7.92
N ILE A 288 2.66 -14.37 -7.82
CA ILE A 288 1.81 -13.52 -6.98
C ILE A 288 0.33 -13.74 -7.33
N ALA A 289 -0.02 -13.66 -8.62
CA ALA A 289 -1.39 -13.83 -9.08
C ALA A 289 -1.94 -15.23 -8.78
N ALA A 290 -1.13 -16.27 -9.01
CA ALA A 290 -1.49 -17.66 -8.69
C ALA A 290 -1.78 -17.85 -7.20
N TYR A 291 -0.93 -17.29 -6.33
CA TYR A 291 -1.13 -17.37 -4.88
C TYR A 291 -2.37 -16.60 -4.43
N ILE A 292 -2.56 -15.36 -4.89
CA ILE A 292 -3.75 -14.56 -4.55
C ILE A 292 -5.02 -15.29 -4.97
N LEU A 293 -5.10 -15.86 -6.17
CA LEU A 293 -6.28 -16.60 -6.62
C LEU A 293 -6.48 -17.95 -5.89
N SER A 294 -5.50 -18.43 -5.14
CA SER A 294 -5.65 -19.64 -4.32
C SER A 294 -6.25 -19.38 -2.93
N ILE A 295 -6.16 -18.15 -2.40
CA ILE A 295 -6.61 -17.80 -1.04
C ILE A 295 -8.06 -17.33 -0.97
N GLN A 296 -8.88 -17.69 -1.97
CA GLN A 296 -10.25 -17.19 -2.11
C GLN A 296 -11.20 -17.81 -1.08
N LYS A 297 -11.98 -16.96 -0.40
CA LYS A 297 -13.03 -17.37 0.51
C LYS A 297 -14.26 -17.83 -0.27
N PRO A 298 -14.95 -18.90 0.16
CA PRO A 298 -16.21 -19.29 -0.45
C PRO A 298 -17.20 -18.13 -0.43
N ALA A 299 -17.80 -17.83 -1.57
CA ALA A 299 -18.89 -16.86 -1.67
C ALA A 299 -20.00 -17.39 -2.58
N GLY A 300 -21.23 -16.94 -2.31
CA GLY A 300 -22.36 -17.22 -3.19
C GLY A 300 -22.21 -16.46 -4.51
N ALA A 301 -22.74 -17.04 -5.59
CA ALA A 301 -22.76 -16.39 -6.90
C ALA A 301 -23.41 -15.00 -6.77
N ARG A 302 -22.64 -13.94 -7.04
CA ARG A 302 -23.14 -12.58 -7.11
C ARG A 302 -23.62 -12.36 -8.55
N PRO A 303 -24.88 -11.94 -8.79
CA PRO A 303 -25.36 -11.74 -10.15
C PRO A 303 -24.43 -10.82 -10.93
N GLU A 304 -24.09 -11.21 -12.16
CA GLU A 304 -23.45 -10.32 -13.11
C GLU A 304 -24.42 -9.20 -13.43
N THR A 305 -24.01 -7.96 -13.19
CA THR A 305 -24.86 -6.82 -13.48
C THR A 305 -24.10 -5.79 -14.29
N ALA A 306 -24.35 -5.83 -15.60
CA ALA A 306 -23.96 -4.76 -16.51
C ALA A 306 -25.15 -3.80 -16.65
N GLY A 307 -25.06 -2.63 -16.04
CA GLY A 307 -25.93 -1.51 -16.36
C GLY A 307 -25.09 -0.40 -16.98
N ALA A 308 -24.96 -0.38 -18.31
CA ALA A 308 -24.34 0.75 -19.02
C ALA A 308 -25.42 1.56 -19.74
N GLY A 309 -25.37 2.89 -19.60
CA GLY A 309 -26.15 3.80 -20.43
C GLY A 309 -27.56 4.12 -19.93
N ARG A 310 -27.76 4.14 -18.60
CA ARG A 310 -29.04 4.59 -18.02
C ARG A 310 -29.08 6.11 -17.84
N ASN A 311 -30.23 6.70 -18.11
CA ASN A 311 -30.48 8.11 -17.84
C ASN A 311 -30.65 8.32 -16.33
N PRO A 312 -29.99 9.32 -15.74
CA PRO A 312 -30.16 9.64 -14.33
C PRO A 312 -31.59 10.09 -14.06
N THR A 313 -32.15 9.60 -12.97
CA THR A 313 -33.55 9.87 -12.57
C THR A 313 -33.63 10.74 -11.32
N THR A 314 -32.56 10.78 -10.53
CA THR A 314 -32.52 11.63 -9.33
C THR A 314 -32.08 13.06 -9.67
N PRO A 315 -32.50 14.07 -8.89
CA PRO A 315 -32.01 15.44 -9.06
C PRO A 315 -30.49 15.57 -8.93
N ALA A 316 -29.85 14.74 -8.10
CA ALA A 316 -28.39 14.72 -7.95
C ALA A 316 -27.71 14.17 -9.21
N GLY A 317 -28.20 13.03 -9.72
CA GLY A 317 -27.71 12.45 -10.97
C GLY A 317 -27.90 13.38 -12.17
N GLN A 318 -29.00 14.14 -12.24
CA GLN A 318 -29.24 15.12 -13.31
C GLN A 318 -28.26 16.31 -13.25
N ARG A 319 -27.97 16.85 -12.06
CA ARG A 319 -26.93 17.88 -11.89
C ARG A 319 -25.54 17.32 -12.21
N GLY A 320 -25.25 16.10 -11.75
CA GLY A 320 -24.01 15.38 -12.02
C GLY A 320 -23.79 15.12 -13.51
N ALA A 321 -24.85 14.87 -14.28
CA ALA A 321 -24.76 14.69 -15.73
C ALA A 321 -24.17 15.92 -16.41
N ALA A 322 -24.61 17.13 -16.03
CA ALA A 322 -24.07 18.37 -16.60
C ALA A 322 -22.58 18.53 -16.31
N LEU A 323 -22.16 18.24 -15.07
CA LEU A 323 -20.74 18.28 -14.66
C LEU A 323 -19.92 17.22 -15.41
N PHE A 324 -20.46 16.01 -15.57
CA PHE A 324 -19.79 14.94 -16.29
C PHE A 324 -19.61 15.28 -17.77
N GLN A 325 -20.62 15.87 -18.42
CA GLN A 325 -20.50 16.32 -19.80
C GLN A 325 -19.45 17.43 -19.95
N ALA A 326 -19.34 18.32 -18.97
CA ALA A 326 -18.38 19.42 -19.01
C ALA A 326 -16.92 18.97 -18.84
N SER A 327 -16.64 17.94 -18.03
CA SER A 327 -15.26 17.58 -17.65
C SER A 327 -14.83 16.15 -17.91
N CYS A 328 -15.76 15.19 -17.93
CA CYS A 328 -15.43 13.76 -17.94
C CYS A 328 -15.75 13.08 -19.27
N ALA A 329 -16.79 13.53 -19.97
CA ALA A 329 -17.34 12.85 -21.14
C ALA A 329 -16.38 12.75 -22.33
N GLN A 330 -15.43 13.68 -22.46
CA GLN A 330 -14.42 13.62 -23.53
C GLN A 330 -13.53 12.36 -23.44
N CYS A 331 -13.36 11.82 -22.24
CA CYS A 331 -12.53 10.62 -21.97
C CYS A 331 -13.37 9.39 -21.58
N HIS A 332 -14.48 9.58 -20.86
CA HIS A 332 -15.30 8.51 -20.30
C HIS A 332 -16.69 8.37 -20.93
N GLY A 333 -17.04 9.26 -21.86
CA GLY A 333 -18.30 9.18 -22.59
C GLY A 333 -18.34 7.95 -23.50
N PRO A 334 -19.52 7.43 -23.85
CA PRO A 334 -19.66 6.25 -24.72
C PRO A 334 -18.97 6.40 -26.09
N ALA A 335 -18.90 7.63 -26.61
CA ALA A 335 -18.26 7.96 -27.88
C ALA A 335 -16.82 8.46 -27.74
N ALA A 336 -16.23 8.41 -26.53
CA ALA A 336 -14.88 8.89 -26.30
C ALA A 336 -13.85 7.99 -27.00
N PRO A 337 -12.92 8.54 -27.80
CA PRO A 337 -11.89 7.74 -28.49
C PRO A 337 -11.04 6.88 -27.54
N MET A 338 -10.90 7.28 -26.28
CA MET A 338 -10.17 6.52 -25.26
C MET A 338 -10.82 5.17 -24.92
N GLN A 339 -12.11 4.98 -25.19
CA GLN A 339 -12.82 3.71 -25.01
C GLN A 339 -12.45 2.67 -26.09
N SER A 340 -12.00 3.11 -27.27
CA SER A 340 -11.69 2.23 -28.41
C SER A 340 -10.19 2.12 -28.74
N ILE A 341 -9.41 3.17 -28.51
CA ILE A 341 -8.00 3.25 -28.95
C ILE A 341 -7.01 2.66 -27.92
N GLY A 342 -7.42 2.53 -26.65
CA GLY A 342 -6.53 2.07 -25.56
C GLY A 342 -7.06 0.90 -24.74
N GLU A 343 -8.06 0.17 -25.27
CA GLU A 343 -8.78 -0.91 -24.57
C GLU A 343 -9.22 -0.55 -23.14
N ARG A 344 -9.45 0.75 -22.86
CA ARG A 344 -9.86 1.19 -21.54
C ARG A 344 -11.29 0.71 -21.30
N PRO A 345 -11.52 -0.12 -20.27
CA PRO A 345 -12.87 -0.58 -19.99
C PRO A 345 -13.75 0.62 -19.62
N THR A 346 -15.00 0.57 -20.06
CA THR A 346 -16.05 1.53 -19.65
C THR A 346 -16.08 1.67 -18.12
N LEU A 347 -16.51 2.84 -17.64
CA LEU A 347 -16.73 3.05 -16.19
C LEU A 347 -17.69 2.01 -15.59
N ALA A 348 -18.53 1.36 -16.41
CA ALA A 348 -19.40 0.28 -15.95
C ALA A 348 -18.67 -0.96 -15.44
N PHE A 349 -17.41 -1.13 -15.84
CA PHE A 349 -16.53 -2.18 -15.37
C PHE A 349 -15.61 -1.74 -14.23
N SER A 350 -15.67 -0.48 -13.82
CA SER A 350 -14.84 0.01 -12.73
C SER A 350 -15.27 -0.64 -11.42
N THR A 351 -14.35 -1.36 -10.79
CA THR A 351 -14.52 -1.89 -9.43
C THR A 351 -14.83 -0.78 -8.42
N ALA A 352 -14.28 0.43 -8.59
CA ALA A 352 -14.59 1.59 -7.76
C ALA A 352 -16.04 2.07 -7.93
N VAL A 353 -16.58 1.99 -9.16
CA VAL A 353 -17.98 2.34 -9.43
C VAL A 353 -18.93 1.26 -8.93
N ALA A 354 -18.51 -0.01 -8.90
CA ALA A 354 -19.29 -1.13 -8.38
C ALA A 354 -19.20 -1.31 -6.86
N ALA A 355 -18.26 -0.63 -6.19
CA ALA A 355 -17.97 -0.78 -4.77
C ALA A 355 -19.17 -0.44 -3.86
N ASP A 356 -19.13 -0.96 -2.64
CA ASP A 356 -20.17 -0.69 -1.63
C ASP A 356 -20.03 0.72 -1.04
N THR A 357 -18.83 1.31 -1.05
CA THR A 357 -18.57 2.68 -0.62
C THR A 357 -18.20 3.58 -1.82
N PRO A 358 -18.51 4.89 -1.78
CA PRO A 358 -18.07 5.83 -2.82
C PRO A 358 -16.60 6.25 -2.68
N ARG A 359 -15.86 5.74 -1.68
CA ARG A 359 -14.53 6.24 -1.30
C ARG A 359 -13.55 6.29 -2.46
N ASN A 360 -13.36 5.17 -3.15
CA ASN A 360 -12.40 5.11 -4.27
C ASN A 360 -12.85 5.91 -5.49
N ALA A 361 -14.17 6.00 -5.73
CA ALA A 361 -14.70 6.85 -6.80
C ALA A 361 -14.42 8.33 -6.52
N ILE A 362 -14.64 8.79 -5.28
CA ILE A 362 -14.31 10.15 -4.84
C ILE A 362 -12.80 10.38 -4.93
N GLN A 363 -11.99 9.47 -4.39
CA GLN A 363 -10.53 9.57 -4.40
C GLN A 363 -9.96 9.66 -5.82
N MET A 364 -10.52 8.90 -6.76
CA MET A 364 -10.16 9.00 -8.18
C MET A 364 -10.50 10.37 -8.76
N MET A 365 -11.67 10.95 -8.45
CA MET A 365 -12.01 12.30 -8.90
C MET A 365 -11.13 13.37 -8.25
N PHE A 366 -10.81 13.22 -6.96
CA PHE A 366 -9.94 14.15 -6.24
C PHE A 366 -8.53 14.14 -6.78
N ASN A 367 -7.88 12.99 -6.81
CA ASN A 367 -6.44 12.90 -7.05
C ASN A 367 -6.09 12.60 -8.51
N GLY A 368 -7.05 12.09 -9.29
CA GLY A 368 -6.82 11.70 -10.68
C GLY A 368 -5.74 10.63 -10.81
N ILE A 369 -5.15 10.57 -12.00
CA ILE A 369 -3.99 9.75 -12.33
C ILE A 369 -2.99 10.66 -13.02
N GLY A 370 -1.90 10.99 -12.31
CA GLY A 370 -0.88 11.92 -12.78
C GLY A 370 -0.21 11.48 -14.08
N TRP A 371 0.35 12.44 -14.81
CA TRP A 371 1.14 12.17 -16.02
C TRP A 371 2.57 11.79 -15.62
N HIS A 372 3.08 10.67 -16.12
CA HIS A 372 4.42 10.17 -15.82
C HIS A 372 5.17 9.77 -17.10
N GLY A 373 5.59 10.75 -17.89
CA GLY A 373 6.42 10.53 -19.08
C GLY A 373 5.62 10.09 -20.32
N GLU A 374 6.15 9.18 -21.12
CA GLU A 374 5.61 8.90 -22.47
C GLU A 374 4.24 8.18 -22.49
N ASP A 375 3.80 7.61 -21.37
CA ASP A 375 2.51 6.88 -21.27
C ASP A 375 1.32 7.84 -21.02
N THR A 376 1.03 8.67 -22.03
CA THR A 376 -0.10 9.63 -22.04
C THR A 376 -1.47 8.96 -21.92
N LEU A 377 -1.55 7.65 -22.19
CA LEU A 377 -2.77 6.86 -22.17
C LEU A 377 -3.28 6.54 -20.76
N ASN A 378 -2.64 7.05 -19.69
CA ASN A 378 -2.99 6.80 -18.28
C ASN A 378 -3.44 8.04 -17.52
N TYR A 379 -3.45 9.20 -18.14
CA TYR A 379 -3.80 10.44 -17.45
C TYR A 379 -5.29 10.53 -17.09
N MET A 380 -5.58 11.06 -15.90
CA MET A 380 -6.86 11.60 -15.48
C MET A 380 -6.57 12.84 -14.63
N PRO A 381 -7.10 14.04 -14.95
CA PRO A 381 -6.85 15.23 -14.15
C PRO A 381 -7.44 15.10 -12.74
N SER A 382 -6.82 15.82 -11.80
CA SER A 382 -7.37 16.04 -10.47
C SER A 382 -8.51 17.06 -10.53
N TYR A 383 -9.59 16.79 -9.82
CA TYR A 383 -10.71 17.71 -9.62
C TYR A 383 -10.86 18.16 -8.16
N LEU A 384 -9.89 17.84 -7.30
CA LEU A 384 -9.92 18.23 -5.90
C LEU A 384 -10.19 19.74 -5.78
N ASP A 385 -9.43 20.61 -6.41
CA ASP A 385 -9.64 22.06 -6.28
C ASP A 385 -10.63 22.67 -7.29
N GLN A 386 -11.23 21.87 -8.17
CA GLN A 386 -12.14 22.34 -9.22
C GLN A 386 -13.62 22.21 -8.86
N TYR A 387 -13.96 21.19 -8.08
CA TYR A 387 -15.33 20.93 -7.64
C TYR A 387 -15.44 20.92 -6.12
N ASP A 388 -16.52 21.51 -5.60
CA ASP A 388 -16.87 21.41 -4.19
C ASP A 388 -17.40 20.00 -3.82
N ASP A 389 -17.63 19.77 -2.53
CA ASP A 389 -18.07 18.46 -2.02
C ASP A 389 -19.43 18.02 -2.57
N ARG A 390 -20.32 18.98 -2.82
CA ARG A 390 -21.66 18.71 -3.36
C ARG A 390 -21.60 18.36 -4.84
N GLN A 391 -20.80 19.09 -5.62
CA GLN A 391 -20.57 18.82 -7.04
C GLN A 391 -19.94 17.43 -7.24
N ILE A 392 -19.03 17.04 -6.35
CA ILE A 392 -18.43 15.70 -6.35
C ILE A 392 -19.46 14.63 -5.98
N ALA A 393 -20.34 14.90 -5.03
CA ALA A 393 -21.44 14.01 -4.70
C ALA A 393 -22.44 13.85 -5.87
N ASP A 394 -22.78 14.95 -6.56
CA ASP A 394 -23.63 14.93 -7.75
C ASP A 394 -22.97 14.13 -8.89
N LEU A 395 -21.67 14.32 -9.15
CA LEU A 395 -20.90 13.51 -10.11
C LEU A 395 -20.91 12.02 -9.77
N ALA A 396 -20.65 11.66 -8.51
CA ALA A 396 -20.68 10.28 -8.04
C ALA A 396 -22.07 9.66 -8.20
N ALA A 397 -23.14 10.41 -7.91
CA ALA A 397 -24.52 9.96 -8.10
C ALA A 397 -24.81 9.68 -9.58
N TYR A 398 -24.41 10.58 -10.48
CA TYR A 398 -24.53 10.37 -11.93
C TYR A 398 -23.76 9.12 -12.38
N ILE A 399 -22.49 8.98 -11.99
CA ILE A 399 -21.66 7.85 -12.39
C ILE A 399 -22.28 6.53 -11.90
N ARG A 400 -22.74 6.48 -10.65
CA ARG A 400 -23.39 5.30 -10.07
C ARG A 400 -24.68 4.96 -10.82
N GLU A 401 -25.58 5.91 -11.04
CA GLU A 401 -26.85 5.68 -11.76
C GLU A 401 -26.64 5.25 -13.22
N THR A 402 -25.71 5.88 -13.93
CA THR A 402 -25.52 5.64 -15.36
C THR A 402 -24.72 4.39 -15.67
N TYR A 403 -23.74 4.04 -14.83
CA TYR A 403 -22.76 2.97 -15.10
C TYR A 403 -22.83 1.77 -14.16
N SER A 404 -23.70 1.74 -13.14
CA SER A 404 -23.83 0.56 -12.27
C SER A 404 -25.25 0.34 -11.79
N ASP A 405 -25.75 -0.88 -11.88
CA ASP A 405 -27.07 -1.26 -11.39
C ASP A 405 -27.23 -1.24 -9.85
N ARG A 406 -26.12 -1.06 -9.13
CA ARG A 406 -26.10 -1.06 -7.67
C ARG A 406 -26.93 0.11 -7.10
N PRO A 407 -27.41 -0.01 -5.86
CA PRO A 407 -28.08 1.09 -5.17
C PRO A 407 -27.19 2.34 -5.09
N ALA A 408 -27.83 3.51 -5.03
CA ALA A 408 -27.17 4.77 -4.76
C ALA A 408 -26.37 4.71 -3.45
N TRP A 409 -25.21 5.34 -3.43
CA TRP A 409 -24.43 5.49 -2.19
C TRP A 409 -25.09 6.51 -1.26
N SER A 410 -24.97 6.29 0.05
CA SER A 410 -25.37 7.27 1.06
C SER A 410 -24.22 8.19 1.45
N ASP A 411 -24.54 9.37 2.01
CA ASP A 411 -23.60 10.28 2.66
C ASP A 411 -22.38 10.72 1.84
N VAL A 412 -22.52 10.73 0.51
CA VAL A 412 -21.42 10.97 -0.44
C VAL A 412 -20.76 12.33 -0.22
N GLU A 413 -21.55 13.39 -0.02
CA GLU A 413 -21.05 14.75 0.23
C GLU A 413 -20.28 14.85 1.54
N SER A 414 -20.78 14.22 2.61
CA SER A 414 -20.11 14.18 3.91
C SER A 414 -18.78 13.42 3.83
N LEU A 415 -18.75 12.30 3.09
CA LEU A 415 -17.51 11.57 2.85
C LEU A 415 -16.53 12.39 2.00
N ALA A 416 -16.99 13.08 0.96
CA ALA A 416 -16.16 13.96 0.14
C ALA A 416 -15.51 15.06 0.99
N ALA A 417 -16.28 15.72 1.85
CA ALA A 417 -15.77 16.74 2.78
C ALA A 417 -14.72 16.18 3.76
N LYS A 418 -14.93 14.96 4.25
CA LYS A 418 -13.95 14.26 5.11
C LYS A 418 -12.66 13.95 4.34
N LEU A 419 -12.77 13.31 3.18
CA LEU A 419 -11.64 12.92 2.34
C LEU A 419 -10.82 14.13 1.90
N ARG A 420 -11.46 15.24 1.55
CA ARG A 420 -10.80 16.49 1.17
C ARG A 420 -9.92 17.04 2.29
N LYS A 421 -10.38 16.96 3.54
CA LYS A 421 -9.58 17.34 4.70
C LYS A 421 -8.38 16.42 4.87
N GLU A 422 -8.57 15.11 4.72
CA GLU A 422 -7.49 14.12 4.80
C GLU A 422 -6.43 14.36 3.72
N ASP A 423 -6.83 14.57 2.46
CA ASP A 423 -5.91 14.76 1.34
C ASP A 423 -5.17 16.11 1.39
N ARG A 424 -5.79 17.18 1.92
CA ARG A 424 -5.10 18.47 2.12
C ARG A 424 -4.06 18.45 3.23
N THR A 425 -4.09 17.45 4.09
CA THR A 425 -3.13 17.27 5.19
C THR A 425 -1.97 16.33 4.83
N ARG A 426 -2.00 15.74 3.62
CA ARG A 426 -0.95 14.90 3.04
C ARG A 426 -0.15 15.69 2.03
#